data_AF-A0A9D2R6G5-F1
#
_entry.id   AF-A0A9D2R6G5-F1
#
_cell.length_a   1.000
_cell.length_b   1.000
_cell.length_c   1.000
_cell.angle_alpha   90.00
_cell.angle_beta   90.00
_cell.angle_gamma   90.00
#
_symmetry.space_group_name_H-M   'P 1'
#
loop_
_entity.id
_entity.type
_entity.pdbx_description
1 polymer ?
#
loop_
_entity_poly.entity_id
_entity_poly.type
_entity_poly.pdbx_seq_one_letter_code
_entity_poly.pdbx_strand_id
1 'polypeptide(L)' 'QIIGLIQKNNKMSTEKMAMILGVSSKTVKRRIKQMDHVNYIGRGSNGHWEISEEK' A
#
# COMPACT_ATOMS: atom_id res chain seq x y z
N GLN A 1 8.84 3.13 4.49
CA GLN A 1 9.06 1.79 3.89
C GLN A 1 7.94 1.37 2.94
N ILE A 2 6.67 1.25 3.40
CA ILE A 2 5.53 0.90 2.51
C ILE A 2 5.31 1.95 1.41
N ILE A 3 5.39 3.25 1.75
CA ILE A 3 5.25 4.36 0.79
C ILE A 3 6.24 4.22 -0.38
N GLY A 4 7.52 3.96 -0.11
CA GLY A 4 8.52 3.77 -1.18
C GLY A 4 8.25 2.55 -2.06
N LEU A 5 7.64 1.48 -1.51
CA LEU A 5 7.18 0.34 -2.30
C LEU A 5 6.04 0.73 -3.24
N ILE A 6 5.06 1.49 -2.73
CA ILE A 6 3.92 2.00 -3.52
C ILE A 6 4.40 2.98 -4.60
N GLN A 7 5.31 3.90 -4.28
CA GLN A 7 5.91 4.83 -5.26
C GLN A 7 6.63 4.08 -6.39
N LYS A 8 7.32 2.98 -6.07
CA LYS A 8 8.01 2.15 -7.06
C LYS A 8 7.03 1.36 -7.93
N ASN A 9 5.94 0.86 -7.36
CA ASN A 9 4.89 0.15 -8.09
C ASN A 9 3.55 0.28 -7.36
N ASN A 10 2.71 1.16 -7.90
CA ASN A 10 1.40 1.49 -7.35
C ASN A 10 0.36 0.37 -7.49
N LYS A 11 0.60 -0.65 -8.31
CA LYS A 11 -0.27 -1.83 -8.47
C LYS A 11 0.16 -3.02 -7.62
N MET A 12 1.13 -2.87 -6.72
CA MET A 12 1.53 -3.97 -5.86
C MET A 12 0.42 -4.38 -4.88
N SER A 13 0.27 -5.68 -4.70
CA SER A 13 -0.61 -6.24 -3.68
C SER A 13 -0.01 -6.13 -2.28
N THR A 14 -0.87 -6.13 -1.27
CA THR A 14 -0.46 -6.12 0.14
C THR A 14 0.33 -7.36 0.55
N GLU A 15 0.07 -8.48 -0.12
CA GLU A 15 0.74 -9.77 0.09
C GLU A 15 2.19 -9.70 -0.39
N LYS A 16 2.44 -9.05 -1.53
CA LYS A 16 3.80 -8.87 -2.05
C LYS A 16 4.59 -7.88 -1.19
N MET A 17 3.95 -6.80 -0.72
CA MET A 17 4.56 -5.88 0.25
C MET A 17 4.91 -6.60 1.55
N ALA A 18 4.01 -7.45 2.05
CA ALA A 18 4.22 -8.27 3.24
C ALA A 18 5.43 -9.20 3.09
N MET A 19 5.55 -9.90 1.95
CA MET A 19 6.69 -10.76 1.64
C MET A 19 8.01 -9.99 1.64
N ILE A 20 8.07 -8.83 0.96
CA ILE A 20 9.28 -8.00 0.89
C ILE A 20 9.69 -7.49 2.28
N LEU A 21 8.71 -7.12 3.10
CA LEU A 21 8.94 -6.56 4.43
C LEU A 21 9.10 -7.63 5.52
N GLY A 22 8.91 -8.92 5.20
CA GLY A 22 8.97 -10.01 6.17
C GLY A 22 7.87 -9.94 7.25
N VAL A 23 6.71 -9.37 6.93
CA VAL A 23 5.59 -9.19 7.88
C VAL A 23 4.29 -9.76 7.32
N SER A 24 3.26 -9.89 8.15
CA SER A 24 1.94 -10.32 7.68
C SER A 24 1.25 -9.24 6.83
N SER A 25 0.41 -9.66 5.87
CA SER A 25 -0.45 -8.77 5.10
C SER A 25 -1.41 -7.96 5.98
N LYS A 26 -1.86 -8.54 7.11
CA LYS A 26 -2.65 -7.84 8.14
C LYS A 26 -1.89 -6.67 8.75
N THR A 27 -0.59 -6.84 9.02
CA THR A 27 0.27 -5.77 9.54
C THR A 27 0.43 -4.65 8.52
N VAL A 28 0.61 -4.99 7.23
CA VAL A 28 0.68 -4.00 6.14
C VAL A 28 -0.61 -3.20 6.05
N LYS A 29 -1.77 -3.87 5.98
CA LYS A 29 -3.08 -3.21 5.94
C LYS A 29 -3.32 -2.30 7.14
N ARG A 30 -2.96 -2.74 8.36
CA ARG A 30 -3.06 -1.90 9.57
C ARG A 30 -2.20 -0.64 9.46
N ARG A 31 -0.96 -0.77 9.00
CA ARG A 31 -0.05 0.37 8.83
C ARG A 31 -0.58 1.35 7.78
N ILE A 32 -1.09 0.85 6.66
CA ILE A 32 -1.70 1.70 5.61
C ILE A 32 -2.93 2.43 6.17
N LYS A 33 -3.79 1.75 6.94
CA LYS A 33 -4.96 2.39 7.57
C LYS A 33 -4.60 3.48 8.59
N GLN A 34 -3.37 3.47 9.12
CA GLN A 34 -2.85 4.53 9.99
C GLN A 34 -2.22 5.69 9.20
N MET A 35 -2.14 5.58 7.87
CA MET A 35 -1.59 6.61 6.98
C MET A 35 -2.76 7.29 6.26
N ASP A 36 -3.07 8.52 6.62
CA ASP A 36 -4.22 9.26 6.05
C ASP A 36 -4.02 9.63 4.57
N HIS A 37 -2.77 9.65 4.12
CA HIS A 37 -2.36 10.02 2.77
C HIS A 37 -2.24 8.84 1.79
N VAL A 38 -2.54 7.59 2.21
CA VAL A 38 -2.41 6.41 1.34
C VAL A 38 -3.77 5.76 1.11
N ASN A 39 -4.24 5.80 -0.14
CA ASN A 39 -5.57 5.34 -0.51
C ASN A 39 -5.50 4.27 -1.60
N TYR A 40 -6.40 3.28 -1.54
CA TYR A 40 -6.58 2.32 -2.62
C TYR A 40 -7.73 2.77 -3.51
N ILE A 41 -7.45 3.02 -4.79
CA ILE A 41 -8.43 3.47 -5.78
C ILE A 41 -8.77 2.33 -6.72
N GLY A 42 -10.07 2.03 -6.86
CA GLY A 42 -10.59 1.01 -7.76
C GLY A 42 -11.28 -0.15 -7.04
N ARG A 43 -11.61 -1.20 -7.80
CA ARG A 43 -12.34 -2.39 -7.32
C ARG A 43 -11.57 -3.67 -7.62
N GLY A 44 -11.58 -4.60 -6.67
CA GLY A 44 -10.95 -5.91 -6.82
C GLY A 44 -9.46 -5.80 -7.15
N SER A 45 -8.96 -6.63 -8.06
CA SER A 45 -7.56 -6.65 -8.49
C SER A 45 -7.18 -5.53 -9.48
N ASN A 46 -8.15 -4.76 -9.98
CA ASN A 46 -7.92 -3.75 -11.00
C ASN A 46 -7.61 -2.36 -10.43
N GLY A 47 -7.63 -2.19 -9.11
CA GLY A 47 -7.27 -0.94 -8.46
C GLY A 47 -5.77 -0.75 -8.26
N HIS A 48 -5.39 0.43 -7.81
CA HIS A 48 -4.02 0.83 -7.51
C HIS A 48 -3.96 1.69 -6.24
N TRP A 49 -2.78 1.83 -5.68
CA TRP A 49 -2.51 2.69 -4.53
C TRP A 49 -2.15 4.10 -5.00
N GLU A 50 -2.76 5.10 -4.38
CA GLU A 50 -2.41 6.50 -4.54
C GLU A 50 -1.88 7.05 -3.22
N ILE A 51 -0.85 7.89 -3.34
CA ILE A 51 -0.30 8.63 -2.23
C ILE A 51 -0.69 10.09 -2.47
N SER A 52 -1.56 10.62 -1.63
CA SER A 52 -1.91 12.03 -1.61
C SER A 52 -0.76 12.77 -0.94
N GLU A 53 0.10 13.44 -1.70
CA GLU A 53 1.09 14.30 -1.07
C GLU A 53 0.34 15.47 -0.41
N GLU A 54 0.34 15.50 0.91
CA GLU A 54 -0.05 16.70 1.65
C GLU A 54 0.94 17.79 1.24
N LYS A 55 0.43 18.81 0.56
CA LYS A 55 1.17 20.03 0.23
C LYS A 55 1.51 20.82 1.48
#